data_AF-A0A8W8KPL6-F1
#
_entry.id   AF-A0A8W8KPL6-F1
#
_cell.length_a   1.000
_cell.length_b   1.000
_cell.length_c   1.000
_cell.angle_alpha   90.00
_cell.angle_beta   90.00
_cell.angle_gamma   90.00
#
_symmetry.space_group_name_H-M   'P 1'
#
loop_
_entity.id
_entity.type
_entity.pdbx_description
1 polymer ?
#
loop_
_entity_poly.entity_id
_entity_poly.type
_entity_poly.pdbx_seq_one_letter_code
_entity_poly.pdbx_strand_id
1 'polypeptide(L)'
;DYKEEWDPSKVKSEKTGRGPLQGDWKKTCEPVMCCYKLVSVKFKWFGLQNRVEKFIQTQEKRIFTNFHRQVYCWLDKYHGLTMDDIRRIEEQTKKELDEARSKGEIRGTTAADEKE
;
A
#
# COMPACT_ATOMS: atom_id res chain seq x y z
N ASP A 1 -10.71 5.45 2.92
CA ASP A 1 -9.35 5.50 2.33
C ASP A 1 -9.29 5.99 0.90
N TYR A 2 -10.43 6.10 0.20
CA TYR A 2 -10.43 6.57 -1.18
C TYR A 2 -9.79 7.95 -1.30
N LYS A 3 -8.90 8.07 -2.29
CA LYS A 3 -8.35 9.31 -2.81
C LYS A 3 -8.25 9.15 -4.32
N GLU A 4 -8.69 10.16 -5.07
CA GLU A 4 -8.79 10.09 -6.53
C GLU A 4 -7.40 9.95 -7.17
N GLU A 5 -6.39 10.63 -6.63
CA GLU A 5 -5.01 10.54 -7.09
C GLU A 5 -4.39 9.16 -6.89
N TRP A 6 -5.02 8.31 -6.08
CA TRP A 6 -4.61 6.92 -5.83
C TRP A 6 -5.66 5.93 -6.36
N ASP A 7 -6.39 6.31 -7.42
CA ASP A 7 -7.28 5.41 -8.14
C ASP A 7 -6.66 4.91 -9.46
N PRO A 8 -6.27 3.61 -9.54
CA PRO A 8 -5.71 3.03 -10.76
C PRO A 8 -6.65 3.06 -11.98
N SER A 9 -7.97 3.20 -11.79
CA SER A 9 -8.94 3.33 -12.88
C SER A 9 -9.05 4.74 -13.46
N LYS A 10 -8.37 5.71 -12.83
CA LYS A 10 -8.30 7.12 -13.23
C LYS A 10 -6.89 7.53 -13.66
N VAL A 11 -5.86 6.88 -13.16
CA VAL A 11 -4.46 7.24 -13.42
C VAL A 11 -3.90 6.47 -14.61
N LYS A 12 -3.25 7.20 -15.53
CA LYS A 12 -2.42 6.67 -16.62
C LYS A 12 -0.98 7.15 -16.42
N SER A 13 -0.03 6.23 -16.51
CA SER A 13 1.40 6.56 -16.45
C SER A 13 1.84 7.24 -17.75
N GLU A 14 2.50 8.38 -17.63
CA GLU A 14 3.06 9.11 -18.77
C GLU A 14 4.35 8.44 -19.27
N LYS A 15 5.17 7.89 -18.37
CA LYS A 15 6.45 7.26 -18.74
C LYS A 15 6.28 5.91 -19.44
N THR A 16 5.23 5.16 -19.09
CA THR A 16 5.02 3.78 -19.59
C THR A 16 3.78 3.62 -20.44
N GLY A 17 2.87 4.60 -20.44
CA GLY A 17 1.58 4.52 -21.11
C GLY A 17 0.57 3.58 -20.44
N ARG A 18 0.91 2.91 -19.33
CA ARG A 18 0.02 1.95 -18.66
C ARG A 18 -1.17 2.62 -18.00
N GLY A 19 -2.33 1.97 -18.07
CA GLY A 19 -3.58 2.44 -17.51
C GLY A 19 -4.33 3.43 -18.42
N PRO A 20 -5.49 3.93 -17.96
CA PRO A 20 -6.14 3.57 -16.70
C PRO A 20 -6.64 2.11 -16.66
N LEU A 21 -6.64 1.50 -15.48
CA LEU A 21 -7.12 0.12 -15.29
C LEU A 21 -8.65 0.09 -15.20
N GLN A 22 -9.32 -0.20 -16.31
CA GLN A 22 -10.78 -0.27 -16.41
C GLN A 22 -11.26 -1.63 -16.93
N GLY A 23 -12.49 -2.01 -16.59
CA GLY A 23 -13.12 -3.26 -17.05
C GLY A 23 -12.23 -4.48 -16.82
N ASP A 24 -12.03 -5.27 -17.88
CA ASP A 24 -11.22 -6.49 -17.91
C ASP A 24 -9.71 -6.21 -18.05
N TRP A 25 -9.18 -5.19 -17.37
CA TRP A 25 -7.77 -4.76 -17.47
C TRP A 25 -6.76 -5.90 -17.28
N LYS A 26 -7.11 -6.94 -16.52
CA LYS A 26 -6.28 -8.13 -16.30
C LYS A 26 -5.96 -8.89 -17.59
N LYS A 27 -6.80 -8.77 -18.62
CA LYS A 27 -6.62 -9.43 -19.93
C LYS A 27 -5.90 -8.52 -20.94
N THR A 28 -5.87 -7.21 -20.71
CA THR A 28 -5.40 -6.21 -21.68
C THR A 28 -4.13 -5.49 -21.25
N CYS A 29 -3.74 -5.59 -19.99
CA CYS A 29 -2.53 -5.00 -19.45
C CYS A 29 -1.34 -5.97 -19.57
N GLU A 30 -0.17 -5.46 -19.93
CA GLU A 30 1.11 -6.17 -19.90
C GLU A 30 2.21 -5.17 -19.53
N PRO A 31 3.22 -5.55 -18.72
CA PRO A 31 3.32 -6.76 -17.91
C PRO A 31 2.43 -6.83 -16.68
N VAL A 32 2.07 -8.07 -16.33
CA VAL A 32 1.32 -8.44 -15.13
C VAL A 32 2.14 -9.39 -14.26
N MET A 33 2.01 -9.21 -12.95
CA MET A 33 2.54 -10.13 -11.95
C MET A 33 1.51 -10.34 -10.84
N CYS A 34 1.68 -11.41 -10.05
CA CYS A 34 0.86 -11.68 -8.88
C CYS A 34 1.75 -11.85 -7.65
N CYS A 35 1.40 -11.19 -6.53
CA CYS A 35 2.10 -11.34 -5.27
C CYS A 35 1.24 -12.15 -4.30
N TYR A 36 1.65 -13.39 -4.01
CA TYR A 36 1.00 -14.27 -3.05
C TYR A 36 1.49 -13.98 -1.64
N LYS A 37 0.78 -13.11 -0.91
CA LYS A 37 1.09 -12.76 0.48
C LYS A 37 0.31 -13.66 1.44
N LEU A 38 0.95 -14.70 1.97
CA LEU A 38 0.38 -15.55 3.01
C LEU A 38 0.50 -14.86 4.37
N VAL A 39 -0.65 -14.53 4.99
CA VAL A 39 -0.69 -13.83 6.29
C VAL A 39 -1.16 -14.78 7.37
N SER A 40 -0.30 -15.02 8.37
CA SER A 40 -0.61 -15.79 9.57
C SER A 40 -0.62 -14.86 10.78
N VAL A 41 -1.72 -14.86 11.52
CA VAL A 41 -1.89 -14.06 12.75
C VAL A 41 -2.11 -15.01 13.91
N LYS A 42 -1.42 -14.76 15.02
CA LYS A 42 -1.59 -15.50 16.27
C LYS A 42 -1.70 -14.52 17.43
N PHE A 43 -2.85 -14.50 18.10
CA PHE A 43 -3.11 -13.66 19.26
C PHE A 43 -3.76 -14.48 20.37
N LYS A 44 -2.95 -15.12 21.22
CA LYS A 44 -3.44 -16.04 22.25
C LYS A 44 -3.82 -15.30 23.54
N TRP A 45 -5.03 -14.75 23.56
CA TRP A 45 -5.62 -14.13 24.75
C TRP A 45 -7.05 -14.63 24.94
N PHE A 46 -7.33 -15.22 26.12
CA PHE A 46 -8.66 -15.70 26.48
C PHE A 46 -9.75 -14.61 26.34
N GLY A 47 -10.82 -14.93 25.62
CA GLY A 47 -11.93 -14.00 25.35
C GLY A 47 -11.69 -12.96 24.26
N LEU A 48 -10.46 -12.80 23.76
CA LEU A 48 -10.12 -11.80 22.73
C LEU A 48 -9.50 -12.37 21.44
N GLN A 49 -8.99 -13.61 21.47
CA GLN A 49 -8.28 -14.24 20.35
C GLN A 49 -8.96 -14.03 19.00
N ASN A 50 -10.15 -14.59 18.80
CA ASN A 50 -10.83 -14.56 17.51
C ASN A 50 -11.13 -13.13 17.01
N ARG A 51 -11.51 -12.23 17.93
CA ARG A 51 -11.82 -10.84 17.60
C ARG A 51 -10.58 -10.10 17.10
N VAL A 52 -9.47 -10.24 17.81
CA VAL A 52 -8.21 -9.54 17.48
C VAL A 52 -7.56 -10.16 16.24
N GLU A 53 -7.54 -11.48 16.11
CA GLU A 53 -7.01 -12.14 14.90
C GLU A 53 -7.79 -11.72 13.65
N LYS A 54 -9.13 -11.70 13.72
CA LYS A 54 -9.98 -11.21 12.62
C LYS A 54 -9.72 -9.73 12.33
N PHE A 55 -9.63 -8.89 13.35
CA PHE A 55 -9.34 -7.46 13.19
C PHE A 55 -8.02 -7.23 12.45
N ILE A 56 -6.93 -7.90 12.86
CA ILE A 56 -5.62 -7.78 12.20
C ILE A 56 -5.71 -8.22 10.73
N GLN A 57 -6.36 -9.35 10.43
CA GLN A 57 -6.54 -9.80 9.05
C GLN A 57 -7.30 -8.78 8.19
N THR A 58 -8.33 -8.13 8.74
CA THR A 58 -9.04 -7.05 8.05
C THR A 58 -8.14 -5.84 7.79
N GLN A 59 -7.32 -5.43 8.78
CA GLN A 59 -6.39 -4.32 8.59
C GLN A 59 -5.29 -4.65 7.57
N GLU A 60 -4.74 -5.86 7.57
CA GLU A 60 -3.76 -6.31 6.56
C GLU A 60 -4.34 -6.25 5.14
N LYS A 61 -5.58 -6.74 4.95
CA LYS A 61 -6.29 -6.63 3.67
C LYS A 61 -6.47 -5.17 3.25
N ARG A 62 -6.83 -4.28 4.18
CA ARG A 62 -6.98 -2.84 3.94
C ARG A 62 -5.64 -2.19 3.55
N ILE A 63 -4.56 -2.49 4.28
CA ILE A 63 -3.20 -2.02 4.02
C ILE A 63 -2.75 -2.46 2.63
N PHE A 64 -2.83 -3.75 2.30
CA PHE A 64 -2.42 -4.25 0.99
C PHE A 64 -3.24 -3.63 -0.14
N THR A 65 -4.54 -3.45 0.04
CA THR A 65 -5.41 -2.83 -0.97
C THR A 65 -4.96 -1.40 -1.27
N ASN A 66 -4.79 -0.57 -0.23
CA ASN A 66 -4.39 0.83 -0.40
C ASN A 66 -2.95 0.97 -0.91
N PHE A 67 -2.04 0.15 -0.38
CA PHE A 67 -0.64 0.14 -0.77
C PHE A 67 -0.47 -0.17 -2.26
N HIS A 68 -1.09 -1.23 -2.78
CA HIS A 68 -0.89 -1.57 -4.20
C HIS A 68 -1.59 -0.59 -5.15
N ARG A 69 -2.70 0.06 -4.72
CA ARG A 69 -3.28 1.19 -5.47
C ARG A 69 -2.28 2.35 -5.58
N GLN A 70 -1.65 2.73 -4.47
CA GLN A 70 -0.64 3.79 -4.44
C GLN A 70 0.59 3.42 -5.27
N VAL A 71 1.12 2.20 -5.11
CA VAL A 71 2.24 1.69 -5.91
C VAL A 71 1.93 1.83 -7.39
N TYR A 72 0.76 1.37 -7.85
CA TYR A 72 0.40 1.53 -9.26
C TYR A 72 0.35 3.01 -9.69
N CYS A 73 -0.33 3.86 -8.91
CA CYS A 73 -0.50 5.28 -9.27
C CYS A 73 0.81 6.09 -9.15
N TRP A 74 1.82 5.57 -8.45
CA TRP A 74 3.15 6.17 -8.35
C TRP A 74 4.15 5.59 -9.35
N LEU A 75 3.70 4.81 -10.34
CA LEU A 75 4.57 4.21 -11.35
C LEU A 75 5.58 5.21 -11.92
N ASP A 76 5.15 6.40 -12.30
CA ASP A 76 6.05 7.41 -12.87
C ASP A 76 7.11 7.94 -11.89
N LYS A 77 6.88 7.83 -10.59
CA LYS A 77 7.83 8.27 -9.55
C LYS A 77 9.01 7.32 -9.39
N TYR A 78 8.78 6.02 -9.55
CA TYR A 78 9.83 5.00 -9.35
C TYR A 78 10.27 4.31 -10.64
N HIS A 79 9.50 4.41 -11.74
CA HIS A 79 9.89 3.83 -13.02
C HIS A 79 11.19 4.47 -13.51
N GLY A 80 12.20 3.62 -13.73
CA GLY A 80 13.54 4.02 -14.14
C GLY A 80 14.54 4.22 -12.98
N LEU A 81 14.11 4.10 -11.71
CA LEU A 81 15.05 4.07 -10.59
C LEU A 81 15.89 2.79 -10.62
N THR A 82 17.19 2.97 -10.38
CA THR A 82 18.13 1.87 -10.13
C THR A 82 18.06 1.42 -8.67
N MET A 83 18.58 0.23 -8.37
CA MET A 83 18.66 -0.23 -6.98
C MET A 83 19.55 0.68 -6.11
N ASP A 84 20.57 1.31 -6.69
CA ASP A 84 21.41 2.28 -5.97
C ASP A 84 20.63 3.55 -5.61
N ASP A 85 19.71 4.00 -6.47
CA ASP A 85 18.81 5.10 -6.16
C ASP A 85 17.89 4.74 -5.00
N ILE A 86 17.35 3.51 -5.01
CA ILE A 86 16.51 3.00 -3.91
C ILE A 86 17.28 2.99 -2.60
N ARG A 87 18.54 2.52 -2.57
CA ARG A 87 19.38 2.53 -1.37
C ARG A 87 19.59 3.93 -0.80
N ARG A 88 19.79 4.94 -1.66
CA ARG A 88 19.93 6.34 -1.21
C ARG A 88 18.61 6.88 -0.66
N ILE A 89 17.49 6.56 -1.30
CA ILE A 89 16.14 6.95 -0.82
C ILE A 89 15.85 6.29 0.54
N GLU A 90 16.21 5.02 0.73
CA GLU A 90 16.06 4.31 2.00
C GLU A 90 16.83 5.01 3.13
N GLU A 91 18.09 5.40 2.89
CA GLU A 91 18.91 6.09 3.90
C GLU A 91 18.33 7.46 4.26
N GLN A 92 17.92 8.24 3.26
CA GLN A 92 17.30 9.54 3.48
C GLN A 92 15.96 9.42 4.22
N THR A 93 15.10 8.49 3.77
CA THR A 93 13.80 8.22 4.36
C THR A 93 13.93 7.77 5.82
N LYS A 94 14.96 7.00 6.16
CA LYS A 94 15.23 6.62 7.55
C LYS A 94 15.42 7.84 8.45
N LYS A 95 16.26 8.80 8.03
CA LYS A 95 16.52 10.04 8.80
C LYS A 95 15.24 10.86 8.95
N GLU A 96 14.49 11.04 7.87
CA GLU A 96 13.21 11.77 7.87
C GLU A 96 12.15 11.11 8.76
N LEU A 97 12.05 9.78 8.76
CA LEU A 97 11.11 9.05 9.61
C LEU A 97 11.49 9.16 11.09
N ASP A 98 12.78 9.14 11.44
CA ASP A 98 13.25 9.33 12.80
C ASP A 98 12.94 10.75 13.33
N GLU A 99 13.14 11.76 12.49
CA GLU A 99 12.77 13.15 12.80
C GLU A 99 11.25 13.32 12.92
N ALA A 100 10.48 12.80 11.96
CA ALA A 100 9.03 12.89 11.97
C ALA A 100 8.41 12.16 13.17
N ARG A 101 8.99 11.03 13.60
CA ARG A 101 8.54 10.30 14.79
C ARG A 101 8.83 11.07 16.08
N SER A 102 9.95 11.80 16.15
CA SER A 102 10.37 12.51 17.36
C SER A 102 9.74 13.89 17.51
N LYS A 103 9.46 14.58 16.39
CA LYS A 103 9.01 15.99 16.39
C LYS A 103 7.71 16.24 15.65
N GLY A 104 7.24 15.27 14.86
CA GLY A 104 6.06 15.44 14.00
C GLY A 104 4.74 15.19 14.71
N GLU A 105 3.67 15.58 14.05
CA GLU A 105 2.29 15.33 14.51
C GLU A 105 1.80 13.95 14.06
N ILE A 106 0.79 13.42 14.77
CA ILE A 106 0.12 12.18 14.40
C ILE A 106 -0.57 12.38 13.04
N ARG A 107 -0.28 11.47 12.11
CA ARG A 107 -0.81 11.51 10.73
C ARG A 107 -1.01 10.10 10.18
N GLY A 108 -1.74 10.02 9.07
CA GLY A 108 -1.94 8.77 8.33
C GLY A 108 -3.23 8.05 8.68
N THR A 109 -3.24 6.73 8.51
CA THR A 109 -4.43 5.90 8.64
C THR A 109 -4.70 5.60 10.11
N THR A 110 -5.92 5.89 10.57
CA THR A 110 -6.41 5.39 11.86
C THR A 110 -7.00 3.99 11.71
N ALA A 111 -6.80 3.17 12.73
CA ALA A 111 -7.61 1.98 12.91
C ALA A 111 -9.05 2.42 13.18
N ALA A 112 -9.97 2.06 12.31
CA ALA A 112 -11.38 2.15 12.59
C ALA A 112 -11.88 0.72 12.81
N ASP A 113 -12.55 0.48 13.93
CA ASP A 113 -13.46 -0.65 14.02
C ASP A 113 -14.58 -0.41 12.99
N GLU A 114 -14.91 -1.43 12.19
CA GLU A 114 -16.17 -1.41 11.44
C GLU A 114 -17.27 -1.14 12.48
N LYS A 115 -17.88 0.05 12.42
CA LYS A 115 -19.12 0.29 13.17
C LYS A 115 -20.10 -0.77 12.71
N GLU A 116 -20.64 -1.49 13.69
CA GLU A 116 -21.73 -2.45 13.56
C GLU A 116 -22.90 -1.89 12.75
#